data_AF-A0A8T4I375-F1
#
_entry.id   AF-A0A8T4I375-F1
#
_cell.length_a   1.000
_cell.length_b   1.000
_cell.length_c   1.000
_cell.angle_alpha   90.00
_cell.angle_beta   90.00
_cell.angle_gamma   90.00
#
_symmetry.space_group_name_H-M   'P 1'
#
loop_
_entity.id
_entity.type
_entity.pdbx_description
1 polymer ?
#
loop_
_entity_poly.entity_id
_entity_poly.type
_entity_poly.pdbx_seq_one_letter_code
_entity_poly.pdbx_strand_id
1 'polypeptide(L)' 'VLLMPSSYESWGRAGCEALASGIPVVAHPTPGLCESLGEAGVCVDRNDLDGYEAVLRKLLEDPAEYRLAAKRARAR' A
#
# COMPACT_ATOMS: atom_id res chain seq x y z
N VAL A 1 1.37 -6.99 5.14
CA VAL A 1 1.03 -5.63 4.66
C VAL A 1 2.14 -4.69 5.12
N LEU A 2 2.61 -3.77 4.27
CA LEU A 2 3.51 -2.68 4.64
C LEU A 2 2.70 -1.37 4.73
N LEU A 3 2.90 -0.61 5.80
CA LEU A 3 2.33 0.73 5.95
C LEU A 3 3.38 1.79 5.64
N MET A 4 3.03 2.78 4.83
CA MET A 4 3.86 3.94 4.50
C MET A 4 3.09 5.26 4.70
N PRO A 5 2.72 5.63 5.95
CA PRO A 5 2.05 6.89 6.26
C PRO A 5 3.03 8.08 6.28
N SER A 6 3.94 8.11 5.31
CA SER A 6 4.99 9.12 5.21
C SER A 6 4.39 10.49 4.95
N SER A 7 4.85 11.52 5.66
CA SER A 7 4.53 12.91 5.32
C SER A 7 5.32 13.42 4.12
N TYR A 8 6.45 12.77 3.82
CA TYR A 8 7.28 12.99 2.64
C TYR A 8 7.98 11.68 2.28
N GLU A 9 8.06 11.39 0.98
CA GLU A 9 8.82 10.27 0.46
C GLU A 9 9.21 10.61 -0.97
N SER A 10 10.50 10.49 -1.30
CA SER A 10 11.01 10.85 -2.63
C SER A 10 10.72 9.76 -3.65
N TRP A 11 10.84 8.49 -3.25
CA TRP A 11 10.54 7.35 -4.11
C TRP A 11 9.89 6.19 -3.35
N GLY A 12 10.30 5.89 -2.11
CA GLY A 12 9.69 4.81 -1.35
C GLY A 12 10.17 3.42 -1.75
N ARG A 13 11.49 3.20 -1.72
CA ARG A 13 12.12 1.89 -2.02
C ARG A 13 11.53 0.73 -1.23
N ALA A 14 11.23 0.96 0.06
CA ALA A 14 10.60 -0.05 0.91
C ALA A 14 9.23 -0.51 0.34
N GLY A 15 8.48 0.42 -0.25
CA GLY A 15 7.24 0.14 -0.96
C GLY A 15 7.47 -0.72 -2.20
N CYS A 16 8.45 -0.36 -3.05
CA CYS A 16 8.83 -1.18 -4.21
C CYS A 16 9.26 -2.61 -3.82
N GLU A 17 10.06 -2.75 -2.76
CA GLU A 17 10.53 -4.05 -2.25
C GLU A 17 9.37 -4.91 -1.73
N ALA A 18 8.41 -4.28 -1.03
CA ALA A 18 7.18 -4.94 -0.61
C ALA A 18 6.34 -5.38 -1.80
N LEU A 19 6.14 -4.52 -2.80
CA LEU A 19 5.38 -4.86 -4.01
C LEU A 19 6.01 -6.05 -4.76
N ALA A 20 7.34 -6.01 -4.97
CA ALA A 20 8.09 -7.10 -5.59
C ALA A 20 7.97 -8.42 -4.82
N SER A 21 7.85 -8.35 -3.49
CA SER A 21 7.63 -9.51 -2.62
C SER A 21 6.18 -10.02 -2.64
N GLY A 22 5.26 -9.30 -3.30
CA GLY A 22 3.82 -9.56 -3.29
C GLY A 22 3.15 -9.19 -1.97
N ILE A 23 3.75 -8.26 -1.21
CA ILE A 23 3.21 -7.72 0.03
C ILE A 23 2.38 -6.47 -0.32
N PRO A 24 1.09 -6.43 0.00
CA PRO A 24 0.28 -5.22 -0.19
C PRO A 24 0.86 -4.03 0.58
N VAL A 25 0.90 -2.87 -0.07
CA VAL A 25 1.37 -1.59 0.49
C VAL A 25 0.19 -0.65 0.65
N VAL A 26 0.02 -0.09 1.85
CA VAL A 26 -0.95 0.98 2.14
C VAL A 26 -0.16 2.24 2.47
N ALA A 27 -0.37 3.30 1.72
CA ALA A 27 0.50 4.48 1.73
C ALA A 27 -0.29 5.78 1.72
N HIS A 28 0.30 6.83 2.28
CA HIS A 28 -0.15 8.18 2.00
C HIS A 28 0.28 8.58 0.58
N PRO A 29 -0.59 9.18 -0.26
CA PRO A 29 -0.28 9.54 -1.65
C PRO A 29 0.67 10.75 -1.76
N THR A 30 1.90 10.63 -1.25
CA THR A 30 2.96 11.58 -1.58
C THR A 30 3.33 11.44 -3.06
N PRO A 31 3.81 12.50 -3.74
CA PRO A 31 4.13 12.43 -5.16
C PRO A 31 5.06 11.26 -5.54
N GLY A 32 6.14 11.04 -4.76
CA GLY A 32 7.08 9.95 -4.99
C GLY A 32 6.46 8.56 -4.83
N LEU A 33 5.53 8.38 -3.88
CA LEU A 33 4.83 7.11 -3.67
C LEU A 33 3.75 6.86 -4.73
N CYS A 34 3.03 7.90 -5.17
CA CYS A 34 2.11 7.77 -6.29
C CYS A 34 2.84 7.33 -7.57
N GLU A 35 4.02 7.90 -7.82
CA GLU A 35 4.84 7.53 -8.97
C GLU A 35 5.38 6.10 -8.85
N SER A 36 5.99 5.74 -7.71
CA SER A 36 6.68 4.46 -7.57
C SER A 36 5.72 3.29 -7.43
N LEU A 37 4.65 3.42 -6.64
CA LEU A 37 3.70 2.33 -6.36
C LEU A 37 2.63 2.20 -7.46
N GLY A 38 2.31 3.29 -8.16
CA GLY A 38 1.21 3.32 -9.13
C GLY A 38 -0.11 2.80 -8.54
N GLU A 39 -0.88 2.07 -9.35
CA GLU A 39 -2.17 1.48 -8.93
C GLU A 39 -2.03 0.21 -8.06
N ALA A 40 -0.81 -0.27 -7.82
CA ALA A 40 -0.58 -1.45 -6.99
C ALA A 40 -0.61 -1.13 -5.49
N GLY A 41 -0.34 0.13 -5.11
CA GLY A 41 -0.48 0.61 -3.74
C GLY A 41 -1.92 1.02 -3.42
N VAL A 42 -2.33 0.87 -2.16
CA VAL A 42 -3.59 1.42 -1.65
C VAL A 42 -3.31 2.78 -1.02
N CYS A 43 -3.94 3.84 -1.53
CA CYS A 43 -3.77 5.19 -1.00
C CYS A 43 -4.79 5.48 0.10
N VAL A 44 -4.32 5.98 1.24
CA VAL A 44 -5.14 6.44 2.38
C VAL A 44 -4.57 7.78 2.86
N ASP A 45 -5.41 8.75 3.21
CA ASP A 45 -4.90 10.00 3.78
C ASP A 45 -4.17 9.72 5.09
N ARG A 46 -3.04 10.40 5.34
CA ARG A 46 -2.17 10.12 6.49
C ARG A 46 -2.90 10.30 7.81
N ASN A 47 -3.86 11.23 7.88
CA ASN A 47 -4.60 11.55 9.09
C ASN A 47 -5.93 10.80 9.18
N ASP A 48 -6.26 9.98 8.17
CA ASP A 48 -7.48 9.16 8.13
C ASP A 48 -7.23 7.79 8.79
N LEU A 49 -7.26 7.80 10.13
CA LEU A 49 -7.06 6.58 10.92
C LEU A 49 -8.13 5.51 10.62
N ASP A 50 -9.38 5.93 10.45
CA ASP A 50 -10.51 5.05 10.16
C ASP A 50 -10.33 4.39 8.78
N GLY A 51 -9.82 5.13 7.79
CA GLY A 51 -9.46 4.59 6.48
C GLY A 51 -8.36 3.53 6.56
N TYR A 52 -7.32 3.77 7.36
CA TYR A 52 -6.26 2.77 7.57
C TYR A 52 -6.81 1.51 8.25
N GLU A 53 -7.63 1.67 9.29
CA GLU A 53 -8.27 0.55 9.98
C GLU A 53 -9.14 -0.27 9.00
N ALA A 54 -9.99 0.40 8.23
CA ALA A 54 -10.89 -0.26 7.29
C ALA A 54 -10.11 -1.07 6.23
N VAL A 55 -9.04 -0.51 5.68
CA VAL A 55 -8.20 -1.20 4.70
C VAL A 55 -7.48 -2.39 5.34
N LEU A 56 -6.89 -2.22 6.52
CA LEU A 56 -6.18 -3.29 7.22
C LEU A 56 -7.12 -4.42 7.62
N ARG A 57 -8.29 -4.09 8.16
CA ARG A 57 -9.33 -5.05 8.50
C ARG A 57 -9.73 -5.87 7.29
N LYS A 58 -10.03 -5.21 6.17
CA LYS A 58 -10.37 -5.87 4.91
C LYS A 58 -9.25 -6.82 4.43
N LEU A 59 -8.00 -6.38 4.46
CA LEU A 59 -6.85 -7.18 4.02
C LEU A 59 -6.53 -8.36 4.95
N LEU A 60 -6.82 -8.23 6.25
CA LEU A 60 -6.49 -9.26 7.25
C LEU A 60 -7.62 -10.27 7.46
N GLU A 61 -8.88 -9.83 7.33
CA GLU A 61 -10.06 -10.68 7.56
C GLU A 61 -10.54 -11.37 6.28
N ASP A 62 -10.24 -10.85 5.08
CA ASP A 62 -10.58 -11.47 3.80
C ASP A 62 -9.32 -11.96 3.04
N PRO A 63 -9.04 -13.28 3.07
CA PRO A 63 -7.92 -13.86 2.33
C PRO A 63 -7.98 -13.67 0.81
N ALA A 64 -9.17 -13.52 0.22
CA ALA A 64 -9.31 -13.28 -1.21
C ALA A 64 -8.86 -11.86 -1.59
N GLU A 65 -9.22 -10.88 -0.77
CA GLU A 65 -8.76 -9.49 -0.92
C GLU A 65 -7.25 -9.38 -0.74
N TYR A 66 -6.67 -10.06 0.25
CA TYR A 66 -5.22 -10.13 0.39
C TYR A 66 -4.56 -10.71 -0.87
N ARG A 67 -5.07 -11.84 -1.39
CA ARG A 67 -4.52 -12.48 -2.60
C ARG A 67 -4.64 -11.57 -3.83
N LEU A 68 -5.74 -10.84 -3.96
CA LEU A 68 -5.94 -9.88 -5.05
C LEU A 68 -4.94 -8.72 -4.96
N ALA A 69 -4.78 -8.13 -3.78
CA ALA A 69 -3.80 -7.07 -3.54
C ALA A 69 -2.36 -7.56 -3.75
N ALA A 70 -2.02 -8.76 -3.29
CA ALA A 70 -0.73 -9.40 -3.53
C ALA A 70 -0.46 -9.67 -5.02
N LYS A 71 -1.49 -10.03 -5.80
CA LYS A 71 -1.38 -10.20 -7.25
C LYS A 71 -1.10 -8.86 -7.95
N ARG A 72 -1.78 -7.79 -7.55
CA ARG A 72 -1.52 -6.43 -8.06
C ARG A 72 -0.10 -5.98 -7.71
N ALA A 73 0.34 -6.25 -6.49
CA ALA A 73 1.68 -5.96 -6.03
C ALA A 73 2.77 -6.58 -6.91
N ARG A 74 2.66 -7.87 -7.26
CA ARG A 74 3.62 -8.54 -8.15
C ARG A 74 3.57 -8.09 -9.62
N ALA A 75 2.52 -7.37 -10.02
CA ALA A 75 2.36 -6.90 -11.40
C ALA A 75 2.99 -5.51 -11.63
N ARG A 76 3.51 -4.87 -10.58
CA ARG A 76 4.24 -3.60 -10.60
C ARG A 76 5.74 -3.85 -10.49
#